data_AF-A0A2N3CDG9-F1
#
_entry.id   AF-A0A2N3CDG9-F1
#
_cell.length_a   1.000
_cell.length_b   1.000
_cell.length_c   1.000
_cell.angle_alpha   90.00
_cell.angle_beta   90.00
_cell.angle_gamma   90.00
#
_symmetry.space_group_name_H-M   'P 1'
#
loop_
_entity.id
_entity.type
_entity.pdbx_description
1 polymer ?
#
loop_
_entity_poly.entity_id
_entity_poly.type
_entity_poly.pdbx_seq_one_letter_code
_entity_poly.pdbx_strand_id
1 'polypeptide(L)'
;MDRDLDFEEVTALLPAVQKHPPKAPWHLPVIGGLAVLWSLLGVFDLLAMITRFAPYMNQMPDLTREFIYELPFWVLGLRAVAVFASLIGAVLLIRKRLAAVRVLAIGATATIFGTGFSFAGGAPDDAAIQAVGVFIIVVSVLLLYYAQIWAKHGVLK
;
A
#
# COMPACT_ATOMS: atom_id res chain seq x y z
N MET A 1 -42.80 44.33 15.94
CA MET A 1 -42.86 43.44 17.10
C MET A 1 -41.67 42.49 16.95
N ASP A 2 -40.48 43.07 17.08
CA ASP A 2 -39.20 42.37 16.92
C ASP A 2 -38.92 41.67 18.25
N ARG A 3 -39.14 40.35 18.28
CA ARG A 3 -38.62 39.53 19.38
C ARG A 3 -37.14 39.34 19.09
N ASP A 4 -36.31 40.10 19.79
CA ASP A 4 -34.89 39.79 19.93
C ASP A 4 -34.80 38.39 20.56
N LEU A 5 -34.57 37.39 19.71
CA LEU A 5 -34.34 36.03 20.15
C LEU A 5 -32.99 36.02 20.87
N ASP A 6 -33.03 35.84 22.19
CA ASP A 6 -31.83 35.75 23.02
C ASP A 6 -30.89 34.69 22.43
N PHE A 7 -29.59 35.00 22.41
CA PHE A 7 -28.59 34.09 21.84
C PHE A 7 -28.67 32.68 22.45
N GLU A 8 -29.15 32.53 23.69
CA GLU A 8 -29.44 31.24 24.31
C GLU A 8 -30.56 30.43 23.62
N GLU A 9 -31.66 31.05 23.19
CA GLU A 9 -32.72 30.36 22.43
C GLU A 9 -32.19 29.90 21.07
N VAL A 10 -31.39 30.73 20.38
CA VAL A 10 -30.76 30.36 19.11
C VAL A 10 -29.77 29.20 19.30
N THR A 11 -29.03 29.19 20.41
CA THR A 11 -28.07 28.11 20.72
C THR A 11 -28.78 26.82 21.15
N ALA A 12 -29.93 26.93 21.82
CA ALA A 12 -30.79 25.80 22.19
C ALA A 12 -31.54 25.20 20.99
N LEU A 13 -31.85 26.02 19.98
CA LEU A 13 -32.51 25.61 18.74
C LEU A 13 -31.53 25.12 17.66
N LEU A 14 -30.22 25.37 17.80
CA LEU A 14 -29.22 24.76 16.95
C LEU A 14 -29.05 23.30 17.40
N PRO A 15 -29.60 22.30 16.67
CA PRO A 15 -29.27 20.92 16.95
C PRO A 15 -27.76 20.84 16.85
N ALA A 16 -27.10 20.45 17.95
CA ALA A 16 -25.67 20.21 17.97
C ALA A 16 -25.35 19.46 16.69
N VAL A 17 -24.58 20.10 15.80
CA VAL A 17 -24.23 19.52 14.49
C VAL A 17 -23.41 18.29 14.80
N GLN A 18 -24.10 17.18 15.04
CA GLN A 18 -23.52 15.88 15.26
C GLN A 18 -22.94 15.54 13.90
N LYS A 19 -21.65 15.82 13.74
CA LYS A 19 -20.84 15.19 12.71
C LYS A 19 -20.91 13.70 12.99
N HIS A 20 -21.89 13.03 12.41
CA HIS A 20 -21.93 11.58 12.43
C HIS A 20 -20.59 11.12 11.86
N PRO A 21 -19.80 10.35 12.62
CA PRO A 21 -18.57 9.80 12.07
C PRO A 21 -18.97 9.04 10.80
N PRO A 22 -18.36 9.36 9.65
CA PRO A 22 -18.76 8.75 8.40
C PRO A 22 -18.70 7.23 8.57
N LYS A 23 -19.83 6.56 8.30
CA LYS A 23 -19.90 5.10 8.38
C LYS A 23 -18.76 4.55 7.53
N ALA A 24 -17.97 3.67 8.13
CA ALA A 24 -16.88 3.03 7.40
C ALA A 24 -17.44 2.41 6.11
N PRO A 25 -16.88 2.75 4.93
CA PRO A 25 -17.50 2.36 3.69
C PRO A 25 -17.43 0.85 3.49
N TRP A 26 -18.48 0.30 2.88
CA TRP A 26 -18.58 -1.12 2.54
C TRP A 26 -17.47 -1.58 1.57
N HIS A 27 -16.90 -0.66 0.78
CA HIS A 27 -15.84 -0.93 -0.20
C HIS A 27 -14.44 -1.04 0.43
N LEU A 28 -14.26 -0.60 1.69
CA LEU A 28 -12.99 -0.63 2.39
C LEU A 28 -12.45 -2.07 2.61
N PRO A 29 -13.23 -3.04 3.10
CA PRO A 29 -12.78 -4.43 3.18
C PRO A 29 -12.57 -5.08 1.80
N VAL A 30 -13.31 -4.67 0.77
CA VAL A 30 -13.13 -5.20 -0.60
C VAL A 30 -11.77 -4.77 -1.16
N ILE A 31 -11.44 -3.48 -1.05
CA ILE A 31 -10.14 -2.94 -1.48
C ILE A 31 -9.01 -3.52 -0.64
N GLY A 32 -9.21 -3.66 0.68
CA GLY A 32 -8.25 -4.33 1.55
C GLY A 32 -8.01 -5.79 1.16
N GLY A 33 -9.07 -6.53 0.84
CA GLY A 33 -8.97 -7.92 0.37
C GLY A 33 -8.25 -8.04 -0.97
N LEU A 34 -8.55 -7.15 -1.92
CA LEU A 34 -7.86 -7.10 -3.21
C LEU A 34 -6.37 -6.74 -3.03
N ALA A 35 -6.07 -5.81 -2.12
CA ALA A 35 -4.70 -5.47 -1.77
C ALA A 35 -3.96 -6.65 -1.14
N VAL A 36 -4.60 -7.42 -0.25
CA VAL A 36 -4.03 -8.66 0.31
C VAL A 36 -3.73 -9.66 -0.79
N LEU A 37 -4.68 -9.88 -1.71
CA LEU A 37 -4.48 -10.81 -2.84
C LEU A 37 -3.31 -10.36 -3.72
N TRP A 38 -3.19 -9.06 -3.98
CA TRP A 38 -2.06 -8.48 -4.70
C TRP A 38 -0.73 -8.65 -3.94
N SER A 39 -0.72 -8.38 -2.64
CA SER A 39 0.46 -8.57 -1.80
C SER A 39 0.91 -10.03 -1.77
N LEU A 40 -0.02 -11.00 -1.81
CA LEU A 40 0.31 -12.43 -1.89
C LEU A 40 1.05 -12.78 -3.19
N LEU A 41 0.68 -12.17 -4.33
CA LEU A 41 1.43 -12.32 -5.57
C LEU A 41 2.87 -11.80 -5.42
N GLY A 42 3.05 -10.67 -4.73
CA GLY A 42 4.38 -10.15 -4.39
C GLY A 42 5.18 -11.06 -3.47
N VAL A 43 4.53 -11.75 -2.51
CA VAL A 43 5.20 -12.74 -1.63
C VAL A 43 5.65 -13.94 -2.46
N PHE A 44 4.82 -14.40 -3.38
CA PHE A 44 5.15 -15.50 -4.27
C PHE A 44 6.35 -15.15 -5.17
N ASP A 45 6.34 -13.97 -5.79
CA ASP A 45 7.46 -13.46 -6.59
C ASP A 45 8.77 -13.43 -5.78
N LEU A 46 8.73 -12.85 -4.59
CA LEU A 46 9.87 -12.82 -3.67
C LEU A 46 10.39 -14.23 -3.32
N LEU A 47 9.49 -15.15 -2.97
CA LEU A 47 9.86 -16.52 -2.64
C LEU A 47 10.48 -17.23 -3.85
N ALA A 48 9.93 -17.00 -5.05
CA ALA A 48 10.47 -17.57 -6.27
C ALA A 48 11.87 -17.02 -6.60
N MET A 49 12.13 -15.74 -6.33
CA MET A 49 13.47 -15.14 -6.45
C MET A 49 14.46 -15.73 -5.42
N ILE A 50 14.06 -15.87 -4.16
CA ILE A 50 14.93 -16.40 -3.09
C ILE A 50 15.24 -17.88 -3.31
N THR A 51 14.23 -18.68 -3.66
CA THR A 51 14.36 -20.13 -3.86
C THR A 51 14.87 -20.50 -5.25
N ARG A 52 15.00 -19.52 -6.15
CA ARG A 52 15.34 -19.71 -7.57
C ARG A 52 14.46 -20.77 -8.23
N PHE A 53 13.15 -20.66 -8.00
CA PHE A 53 12.19 -21.67 -8.40
C PHE A 53 12.18 -21.83 -9.93
N ALA A 54 12.78 -22.91 -10.42
CA ALA A 54 13.04 -23.12 -11.86
C ALA A 54 11.79 -22.97 -12.76
N PRO A 55 10.60 -23.50 -12.41
CA PRO A 55 9.41 -23.34 -13.27
C PRO A 55 8.96 -21.89 -13.45
N TYR A 56 9.26 -21.00 -12.48
CA TYR A 56 8.93 -19.57 -12.55
C TYR A 56 10.07 -18.77 -13.17
N MET A 57 11.31 -19.04 -12.77
CA MET A 57 12.51 -18.38 -13.32
C MET A 57 12.72 -18.68 -14.81
N ASN A 58 12.37 -19.88 -15.28
CA ASN A 58 12.46 -20.25 -16.70
C ASN A 58 11.44 -19.53 -17.59
N GLN A 59 10.41 -18.91 -17.01
CA GLN A 59 9.47 -18.05 -17.75
C GLN A 59 10.03 -16.64 -17.96
N MET A 60 11.04 -16.25 -17.17
CA MET A 60 11.69 -14.96 -17.30
C MET A 60 12.79 -15.01 -18.37
N PRO A 61 13.02 -13.89 -19.09
CA PRO A 61 14.15 -13.76 -20.00
C PRO A 61 15.48 -14.07 -19.30
N ASP A 62 16.44 -14.66 -20.03
CA ASP A 62 17.70 -15.12 -19.43
C ASP A 62 18.51 -13.97 -18.80
N LEU A 63 18.56 -12.80 -19.46
CA LEU A 63 19.22 -11.60 -18.91
C LEU A 63 18.62 -11.14 -17.57
N THR A 64 17.30 -11.26 -17.42
CA THR A 64 16.61 -10.93 -16.17
C THR A 64 16.88 -11.95 -15.09
N ARG A 65 16.91 -13.23 -15.46
CA ARG A 65 17.19 -14.32 -14.53
C ARG A 65 18.61 -14.21 -13.97
N GLU A 66 19.58 -13.93 -14.82
CA GLU A 66 20.97 -13.71 -14.40
C GLU A 66 21.08 -12.49 -13.47
N PHE A 67 20.45 -11.37 -13.82
CA PHE A 67 20.37 -10.19 -12.94
C PHE A 67 19.77 -10.52 -11.57
N ILE A 68 18.69 -11.31 -11.52
CA ILE A 68 18.07 -11.78 -10.27
C ILE A 68 19.01 -12.67 -9.45
N TYR A 69 19.86 -13.46 -10.10
CA TYR A 69 20.81 -14.32 -9.40
C TYR A 69 22.03 -13.57 -8.87
N GLU A 70 22.38 -12.44 -9.47
CA GLU A 70 23.45 -11.53 -9.03
C GLU A 70 23.00 -10.51 -7.98
N LEU A 71 21.69 -10.37 -7.79
CA LEU A 71 21.10 -9.44 -6.83
C LEU A 71 21.59 -9.72 -5.40
N PRO A 72 22.12 -8.71 -4.68
CA PRO A 72 22.58 -8.88 -3.31
C PRO A 72 21.44 -9.29 -2.36
N PHE A 73 21.77 -10.09 -1.35
CA PHE A 73 20.81 -10.55 -0.33
C PHE A 73 20.09 -9.39 0.39
N TRP A 74 20.75 -8.24 0.55
CA TRP A 74 20.15 -7.08 1.21
C TRP A 74 19.07 -6.41 0.36
N VAL A 75 19.14 -6.49 -0.98
CA VAL A 75 18.09 -5.99 -1.89
C VAL A 75 16.86 -6.91 -1.80
N LEU A 76 17.07 -8.23 -1.75
CA LEU A 76 16.01 -9.19 -1.47
C LEU A 76 15.38 -8.96 -0.09
N GLY A 77 16.19 -8.59 0.91
CA GLY A 77 15.71 -8.18 2.23
C GLY A 77 14.81 -6.94 2.19
N LEU A 78 15.18 -5.91 1.44
CA LEU A 78 14.34 -4.72 1.25
C LEU A 78 13.03 -5.05 0.51
N ARG A 79 13.08 -5.89 -0.53
CA ARG A 79 11.87 -6.37 -1.22
C ARG A 79 10.99 -7.18 -0.27
N ALA A 80 11.56 -8.02 0.59
CA ALA A 80 10.81 -8.74 1.61
C ALA A 80 10.06 -7.78 2.53
N VAL A 81 10.76 -6.79 3.09
CA VAL A 81 10.13 -5.77 3.94
C VAL A 81 9.03 -5.04 3.19
N ALA A 82 9.25 -4.66 1.93
CA ALA A 82 8.24 -3.97 1.12
C ALA A 82 6.95 -4.79 0.97
N VAL A 83 7.08 -6.06 0.60
CA VAL A 83 5.95 -6.97 0.36
C VAL A 83 5.22 -7.29 1.67
N PHE A 84 5.95 -7.65 2.73
CA PHE A 84 5.34 -7.94 4.03
C PHE A 84 4.69 -6.70 4.65
N ALA A 85 5.29 -5.51 4.51
CA ALA A 85 4.67 -4.28 4.94
C ALA A 85 3.39 -3.96 4.14
N SER A 86 3.38 -4.21 2.83
CA SER A 86 2.17 -4.09 2.01
C SER A 86 1.06 -5.03 2.50
N LEU A 87 1.39 -6.31 2.74
CA LEU A 87 0.46 -7.32 3.24
C LEU A 87 -0.10 -6.95 4.63
N ILE A 88 0.79 -6.65 5.58
CA ILE A 88 0.40 -6.28 6.95
C ILE A 88 -0.40 -4.96 6.94
N GLY A 89 -0.01 -4.01 6.10
CA GLY A 89 -0.70 -2.75 5.89
C GLY A 89 -2.12 -2.95 5.37
N ALA A 90 -2.32 -3.82 4.38
CA ALA A 90 -3.64 -4.17 3.85
C ALA A 90 -4.52 -4.86 4.89
N VAL A 91 -3.98 -5.79 5.67
CA VAL A 91 -4.70 -6.44 6.77
C VAL A 91 -5.08 -5.45 7.87
N LEU A 92 -4.17 -4.53 8.23
CA LEU A 92 -4.45 -3.47 9.20
C LEU A 92 -5.50 -2.47 8.70
N LEU A 93 -5.54 -2.23 7.39
CA LEU A 93 -6.56 -1.40 6.75
C LEU A 93 -7.95 -2.03 6.91
N ILE A 94 -8.09 -3.34 6.67
CA ILE A 94 -9.34 -4.09 6.92
C ILE A 94 -9.73 -3.99 8.40
N ARG A 95 -8.76 -4.08 9.30
CA ARG A 95 -8.95 -3.92 10.75
C ARG A 95 -9.16 -2.48 11.21
N LYS A 96 -9.19 -1.53 10.27
CA LYS A 96 -9.41 -0.09 10.49
C LYS A 96 -8.47 0.51 11.55
N ARG A 97 -7.21 0.07 11.57
CA ARG A 97 -6.21 0.60 12.51
C ARG A 97 -5.40 1.74 11.91
N LEU A 98 -5.16 2.79 12.69
CA LEU A 98 -4.25 3.90 12.34
C LEU A 98 -2.83 3.44 12.00
N ALA A 99 -2.40 2.33 12.59
CA ALA A 99 -1.11 1.69 12.30
C ALA A 99 -0.95 1.30 10.83
N ALA A 100 -2.04 1.10 10.08
CA ALA A 100 -2.00 0.77 8.65
C ALA A 100 -1.21 1.82 7.84
N VAL A 101 -1.37 3.11 8.17
CA VAL A 101 -0.68 4.20 7.45
C VAL A 101 0.83 4.12 7.63
N ARG A 102 1.30 3.85 8.86
CA ARG A 102 2.74 3.76 9.15
C ARG A 102 3.36 2.56 8.45
N VAL A 103 2.69 1.41 8.49
CA VAL A 103 3.18 0.18 7.87
C VAL A 103 3.18 0.31 6.34
N LEU A 104 2.12 0.87 5.74
CA LEU A 104 2.10 1.13 4.30
C LEU A 104 3.14 2.17 3.88
N ALA A 105 3.43 3.18 4.72
CA ALA A 105 4.47 4.16 4.42
C ALA A 105 5.85 3.50 4.34
N ILE A 106 6.16 2.65 5.33
CA ILE A 106 7.40 1.85 5.33
C ILE A 106 7.47 0.96 4.09
N GLY A 107 6.36 0.29 3.74
CA GLY A 107 6.29 -0.56 2.54
C GLY A 107 6.49 0.22 1.23
N ALA A 108 5.87 1.39 1.11
CA ALA A 108 6.03 2.26 -0.05
C ALA A 108 7.47 2.77 -0.19
N THR A 109 8.09 3.21 0.91
CA THR A 109 9.49 3.63 0.93
C THR A 109 10.41 2.47 0.53
N ALA A 110 10.25 1.29 1.12
CA ALA A 110 11.03 0.11 0.77
C ALA A 110 10.84 -0.30 -0.70
N THR A 111 9.62 -0.18 -1.24
CA THR A 111 9.32 -0.44 -2.65
C THR A 111 10.07 0.53 -3.57
N ILE A 112 10.01 1.83 -3.27
CA ILE A 112 10.68 2.88 -4.07
C ILE A 112 12.19 2.68 -4.05
N PHE A 113 12.78 2.47 -2.86
CA PHE A 113 14.22 2.24 -2.73
C PHE A 113 14.67 0.93 -3.40
N GLY A 114 13.96 -0.17 -3.18
CA GLY A 114 14.33 -1.47 -3.78
C GLY A 114 14.20 -1.47 -5.31
N THR A 115 13.15 -0.84 -5.82
CA THR A 115 12.94 -0.70 -7.27
C THR A 115 13.96 0.26 -7.88
N GLY A 116 14.17 1.43 -7.27
CA GLY A 116 15.17 2.41 -7.72
C GLY A 116 16.60 1.86 -7.71
N PHE A 117 16.95 1.04 -6.71
CA PHE A 117 18.25 0.37 -6.69
C PHE A 117 18.38 -0.67 -7.80
N SER A 118 17.32 -1.41 -8.11
CA SER A 118 17.32 -2.38 -9.22
C SER A 118 17.53 -1.67 -10.56
N PHE A 119 16.86 -0.54 -10.79
CA PHE A 119 17.07 0.30 -11.97
C PHE A 119 18.49 0.87 -12.05
N ALA A 120 19.04 1.37 -10.94
CA ALA A 120 20.41 1.89 -10.90
C ALA A 120 21.48 0.79 -11.05
N GLY A 121 21.17 -0.44 -10.66
CA GLY A 121 22.05 -1.60 -10.73
C GLY A 121 22.19 -2.22 -12.13
N GLY A 122 21.57 -1.63 -13.16
CA GLY A 122 21.62 -2.16 -14.52
C GLY A 122 20.58 -3.22 -14.81
N ALA A 123 19.37 -3.11 -14.22
CA ALA A 123 18.24 -3.94 -14.61
C ALA A 123 18.11 -3.96 -16.15
N PRO A 124 17.82 -5.14 -16.76
CA PRO A 124 17.72 -5.26 -18.20
C PRO A 124 16.79 -4.20 -18.80
N ASP A 125 17.17 -3.64 -19.95
CA ASP A 125 16.37 -2.65 -20.68
C ASP A 125 15.20 -3.32 -21.42
N ASP A 126 14.36 -3.98 -20.64
CA ASP A 126 13.13 -4.61 -21.06
C ASP A 126 11.95 -3.78 -20.56
N ALA A 127 11.24 -3.16 -21.50
CA ALA A 127 10.09 -2.30 -21.22
C ALA A 127 9.03 -2.99 -20.35
N ALA A 128 8.85 -4.31 -20.45
CA ALA A 128 7.87 -5.04 -19.64
C ALA A 128 8.29 -5.10 -18.17
N ILE A 129 9.57 -5.33 -17.90
CA ILE A 129 10.11 -5.41 -16.53
C ILE A 129 10.07 -4.04 -15.86
N GLN A 130 10.46 -3.01 -16.60
CA GLN A 130 10.41 -1.64 -16.13
C GLN A 130 8.96 -1.21 -15.85
N ALA A 131 8.02 -1.56 -16.74
CA ALA A 131 6.60 -1.28 -16.56
C ALA A 131 6.03 -1.94 -15.31
N VAL A 132 6.38 -3.21 -15.03
CA VAL A 132 5.97 -3.91 -13.81
C VAL A 132 6.55 -3.23 -12.56
N GLY A 133 7.82 -2.83 -12.58
CA GLY A 133 8.44 -2.10 -11.47
C GLY A 133 7.74 -0.78 -11.16
N VAL A 134 7.48 0.03 -12.18
CA VAL A 134 6.74 1.30 -12.05
C VAL A 134 5.31 1.04 -11.57
N PHE A 135 4.65 0.01 -12.09
CA PHE A 135 3.31 -0.36 -11.68
C PHE A 135 3.24 -0.72 -10.19
N ILE A 136 4.21 -1.47 -9.67
CA ILE A 136 4.29 -1.80 -8.24
C ILE A 136 4.46 -0.53 -7.39
N ILE A 137 5.30 0.42 -7.81
CA ILE A 137 5.43 1.72 -7.13
C ILE A 137 4.09 2.45 -7.10
N VAL A 138 3.41 2.55 -8.25
CA VAL A 138 2.11 3.23 -8.37
C VAL A 138 1.07 2.59 -7.46
N VAL A 139 0.95 1.26 -7.44
CA VAL A 139 0.03 0.54 -6.56
C VAL A 139 0.34 0.79 -5.09
N SER A 140 1.62 0.73 -4.70
CA SER A 140 2.04 1.02 -3.31
C SER A 140 1.71 2.45 -2.88
N VAL A 141 1.93 3.44 -3.76
CA VAL A 141 1.60 4.84 -3.49
C VAL A 141 0.09 5.05 -3.41
N LEU A 142 -0.69 4.44 -4.31
CA LEU A 142 -2.15 4.50 -4.28
C LEU A 142 -2.72 3.90 -2.98
N LEU A 143 -2.19 2.76 -2.53
CA LEU A 143 -2.59 2.14 -1.26
C LEU A 143 -2.29 3.05 -0.06
N LEU A 144 -1.09 3.67 -0.04
CA LEU A 144 -0.72 4.64 0.98
C LEU A 144 -1.66 5.85 0.98
N TYR A 145 -1.92 6.42 -0.19
CA TYR A 145 -2.80 7.56 -0.35
C TYR A 145 -4.23 7.25 0.09
N TYR A 146 -4.75 6.08 -0.30
CA TYR A 146 -6.05 5.59 0.13
C TYR A 146 -6.11 5.45 1.66
N ALA A 147 -5.11 4.83 2.28
CA ALA A 147 -5.03 4.72 3.74
C ALA A 147 -4.99 6.09 4.44
N GLN A 148 -4.26 7.07 3.88
CA GLN A 148 -4.20 8.43 4.40
C GLN A 148 -5.53 9.17 4.31
N ILE A 149 -6.29 9.00 3.22
CA ILE A 149 -7.64 9.56 3.09
C ILE A 149 -8.52 9.05 4.23
N TRP A 150 -8.57 7.73 4.45
CA TRP A 150 -9.43 7.15 5.49
C TRP A 150 -8.95 7.42 6.92
N ALA A 151 -7.65 7.64 7.12
CA ALA A 151 -7.11 8.17 8.38
C ALA A 151 -7.63 9.58 8.68
N LYS A 152 -7.58 10.47 7.68
CA LYS A 152 -8.06 11.86 7.81
C LYS A 152 -9.57 11.95 8.03
N HIS A 153 -10.34 10.99 7.52
CA HIS A 153 -11.79 10.91 7.75
C HIS A 153 -12.17 10.33 9.13
N GLY A 154 -11.21 9.99 10.00
CA GLY A 154 -11.46 9.49 11.36
C GLY A 154 -12.04 8.07 11.41
N VAL A 155 -11.99 7.33 10.29
CA VAL A 155 -12.51 5.95 10.19
C VAL A 155 -11.51 4.94 10.73
N LEU A 156 -10.21 5.27 10.70
CA LEU A 156 -9.15 4.48 11.31
C LEU A 156 -9.00 4.88 12.79
N LYS A 157 -9.09 3.90 13.69
CA LYS A 157 -8.96 4.07 15.15
C LYS A 157 -7.62 3.54 15.67
#